data_AF-A0A388NRU8-F1
#
_entry.id   AF-A0A388NRU8-F1
#
_cell.length_a   1.000
_cell.length_b   1.000
_cell.length_c   1.000
_cell.angle_alpha   90.00
_cell.angle_beta   90.00
_cell.angle_gamma   90.00
#
_symmetry.space_group_name_H-M   'P 1'
#
loop_
_entity.id
_entity.type
_entity.pdbx_description
1 polymer ?
#
loop_
_entity_poly.entity_id
_entity_poly.type
_entity_poly.pdbx_seq_one_letter_code
_entity_poly.pdbx_strand_id
1 'polypeptide(L)'
;MANLSNANFSGANLSGANLSQANLVGADFSGANLSGAVFSGANLTDASLMQANVSDAVFGGANLIRCSMTEAISSKGTQFDRRWRSGLDLAIHGPGPRDLRGSKLLLAGLRNINLAGARLSKSDFHEADLSGANLEDAQVDGCGINKARLRGANLRNANLEGTLLKGTDLTGANLSGANLAGAFLTDANLSGADLRNADLRRANLRRANLTGANLLGANLHGTEVFGAQLSAATQIETKWAAIWSVQQGRGATTDLQGKDFSDTTLSRLDMQGLNFSGTNFAMPK
;
A
#
# COMPACT_ATOMS: atom_id res chain seq x y z
N MET A 1 31.67 -16.34 -12.09
CA MET A 1 30.25 -16.07 -11.80
C MET A 1 29.53 -15.91 -13.12
N ALA A 2 28.45 -16.63 -13.36
CA ALA A 2 27.65 -16.46 -14.57
C ALA A 2 26.87 -15.13 -14.50
N ASN A 3 26.89 -14.35 -15.57
CA ASN A 3 26.04 -13.17 -15.70
C ASN A 3 24.80 -13.54 -16.52
N LEU A 4 23.65 -13.54 -15.87
CA LEU A 4 22.36 -13.95 -16.39
C LEU A 4 21.30 -12.86 -16.10
N SER A 5 21.74 -11.61 -15.92
CA SER A 5 20.84 -10.49 -15.66
C SER A 5 19.86 -10.29 -16.82
N ASN A 6 18.59 -10.07 -16.51
CA ASN A 6 17.47 -9.93 -17.46
C ASN A 6 17.29 -11.13 -18.40
N ALA A 7 17.86 -12.29 -18.08
CA ALA A 7 17.62 -13.51 -18.85
C ALA A 7 16.18 -13.98 -18.65
N ASN A 8 15.57 -14.49 -19.71
CA ASN A 8 14.23 -15.07 -19.68
C ASN A 8 14.33 -16.61 -19.54
N PHE A 9 13.89 -17.11 -18.41
CA PHE A 9 13.73 -18.52 -18.03
C PHE A 9 12.26 -18.89 -17.80
N SER A 10 11.30 -18.08 -18.24
CA SER A 10 9.87 -18.36 -18.04
C SER A 10 9.49 -19.73 -18.60
N GLY A 11 8.79 -20.53 -17.78
CA GLY A 11 8.40 -21.91 -18.08
C GLY A 11 9.57 -22.91 -18.23
N ALA A 12 10.83 -22.51 -18.03
CA ALA A 12 11.97 -23.38 -18.20
C ALA A 12 12.02 -24.47 -17.13
N ASN A 13 12.57 -25.63 -17.49
CA ASN A 13 12.92 -26.66 -16.51
C ASN A 13 14.38 -26.49 -16.05
N LEU A 14 14.54 -26.13 -14.79
CA LEU A 14 15.81 -25.83 -14.11
C LEU A 14 15.93 -26.65 -12.82
N SER A 15 15.22 -27.78 -12.72
CA SER A 15 15.25 -28.64 -11.54
C SER A 15 16.69 -29.07 -11.21
N GLY A 16 17.11 -28.85 -9.96
CA GLY A 16 18.47 -29.17 -9.50
C GLY A 16 19.58 -28.29 -10.07
N ALA A 17 19.26 -27.24 -10.84
CA ALA A 17 20.27 -26.38 -11.45
C ALA A 17 21.09 -25.66 -10.36
N ASN A 18 22.40 -25.56 -10.58
CA ASN A 18 23.28 -24.78 -9.72
C ASN A 18 23.45 -23.37 -10.30
N LEU A 19 22.79 -22.42 -9.65
CA LEU A 19 22.83 -20.98 -9.94
C LEU A 19 23.53 -20.19 -8.82
N SER A 20 24.33 -20.87 -8.00
CA SER A 20 25.05 -20.25 -6.89
C SER A 20 25.93 -19.11 -7.39
N GLN A 21 25.94 -17.99 -6.66
CA GLN A 21 26.76 -16.80 -6.97
C GLN A 21 26.49 -16.18 -8.35
N ALA A 22 25.41 -16.58 -9.05
CA ALA A 22 25.05 -16.00 -10.34
C ALA A 22 24.50 -14.58 -10.17
N ASN A 23 24.76 -13.72 -11.16
CA ASN A 23 24.06 -12.45 -11.28
C ASN A 23 22.76 -12.67 -12.06
N LEU A 24 21.63 -12.61 -11.37
CA LEU A 24 20.28 -12.88 -11.87
C LEU A 24 19.37 -11.65 -11.73
N VAL A 25 19.96 -10.46 -11.67
CA VAL A 25 19.19 -9.21 -11.53
C VAL A 25 18.19 -9.09 -12.67
N GLY A 26 16.91 -8.90 -12.34
CA GLY A 26 15.84 -8.77 -13.31
C GLY A 26 15.53 -10.03 -14.14
N ALA A 27 16.11 -11.19 -13.81
CA ALA A 27 15.84 -12.42 -14.54
C ALA A 27 14.38 -12.87 -14.33
N ASP A 28 13.76 -13.41 -15.38
CA ASP A 28 12.38 -13.88 -15.35
C ASP A 28 12.33 -15.41 -15.27
N PHE A 29 11.90 -15.95 -14.13
CA PHE A 29 11.66 -17.38 -13.90
C PHE A 29 10.18 -17.71 -13.79
N SER A 30 9.29 -16.88 -14.33
CA SER A 30 7.84 -17.05 -14.14
C SER A 30 7.37 -18.42 -14.67
N GLY A 31 6.71 -19.20 -13.83
CA GLY A 31 6.26 -20.57 -14.14
C GLY A 31 7.37 -21.60 -14.33
N ALA A 32 8.63 -21.26 -14.06
CA ALA A 32 9.75 -22.19 -14.21
C ALA A 32 9.70 -23.31 -13.16
N ASN A 33 10.21 -24.49 -13.52
CA ASN A 33 10.46 -25.54 -12.55
C ASN A 33 11.88 -25.40 -11.97
N LEU A 34 11.98 -24.92 -10.73
CA LEU A 34 13.21 -24.69 -9.97
C LEU A 34 13.38 -25.68 -8.82
N SER A 35 12.68 -26.83 -8.87
CA SER A 35 12.70 -27.79 -7.77
C SER A 35 14.12 -28.25 -7.46
N GLY A 36 14.59 -28.07 -6.22
CA GLY A 36 15.95 -28.43 -5.79
C GLY A 36 17.07 -27.53 -6.36
N ALA A 37 16.75 -26.43 -7.04
CA ALA A 37 17.76 -25.52 -7.57
C ALA A 37 18.52 -24.79 -6.45
N VAL A 38 19.80 -24.49 -6.69
CA VAL A 38 20.69 -23.86 -5.70
C VAL A 38 21.00 -22.43 -6.12
N PHE A 39 20.55 -21.47 -5.32
CA PHE A 39 20.75 -20.02 -5.49
C PHE A 39 21.68 -19.43 -4.43
N SER A 40 22.51 -20.24 -3.77
CA SER A 40 23.33 -19.79 -2.65
C SER A 40 24.23 -18.61 -3.04
N GLY A 41 24.05 -17.47 -2.37
CA GLY A 41 24.76 -16.22 -2.65
C GLY A 41 24.43 -15.57 -4.00
N ALA A 42 23.44 -16.05 -4.74
CA ALA A 42 23.04 -15.46 -6.01
C ALA A 42 22.36 -14.08 -5.82
N ASN A 43 22.48 -13.21 -6.81
CA ASN A 43 21.79 -11.92 -6.81
C ASN A 43 20.52 -11.97 -7.65
N LEU A 44 19.36 -12.10 -7.01
CA LEU A 44 18.04 -12.13 -7.64
C LEU A 44 17.28 -10.80 -7.43
N THR A 45 18.00 -9.68 -7.29
CA THR A 45 17.34 -8.37 -7.16
C THR A 45 16.43 -8.15 -8.37
N ASP A 46 15.18 -7.74 -8.14
CA ASP A 46 14.18 -7.52 -9.19
C ASP A 46 13.83 -8.75 -10.06
N ALA A 47 14.25 -9.95 -9.69
CA ALA A 47 13.90 -11.16 -10.43
C ALA A 47 12.41 -11.55 -10.22
N SER A 48 11.82 -12.22 -11.19
CA SER A 48 10.47 -12.79 -11.07
C SER A 48 10.55 -14.30 -10.86
N LEU A 49 9.96 -14.81 -9.79
CA LEU A 49 9.71 -16.24 -9.53
C LEU A 49 8.20 -16.52 -9.46
N MET A 50 7.39 -15.69 -10.12
CA MET A 50 5.93 -15.81 -10.08
C MET A 50 5.50 -17.20 -10.57
N GLN A 51 4.63 -17.89 -9.84
CA GLN A 51 4.15 -19.25 -10.18
C GLN A 51 5.25 -20.31 -10.38
N ALA A 52 6.51 -20.00 -10.05
CA ALA A 52 7.61 -20.93 -10.21
C ALA A 52 7.54 -22.01 -9.13
N ASN A 53 7.92 -23.24 -9.48
CA ASN A 53 8.09 -24.30 -8.49
C ASN A 53 9.49 -24.21 -7.87
N VAL A 54 9.60 -23.63 -6.67
CA VAL A 54 10.83 -23.51 -5.89
C VAL A 54 10.95 -24.57 -4.79
N SER A 55 10.19 -25.67 -4.88
CA SER A 55 10.24 -26.75 -3.90
C SER A 55 11.65 -27.27 -3.68
N ASP A 56 12.09 -27.37 -2.43
CA ASP A 56 13.43 -27.81 -2.02
C ASP A 56 14.60 -26.95 -2.57
N ALA A 57 14.32 -25.78 -3.14
CA ALA A 57 15.35 -24.86 -3.60
C ALA A 57 16.08 -24.19 -2.42
N VAL A 58 17.34 -23.81 -2.64
CA VAL A 58 18.22 -23.26 -1.59
C VAL A 58 18.62 -21.83 -1.92
N PHE A 59 18.17 -20.86 -1.11
CA PHE A 59 18.43 -19.43 -1.26
C PHE A 59 19.35 -18.86 -0.17
N GLY A 60 20.21 -19.69 0.43
CA GLY A 60 21.11 -19.27 1.51
C GLY A 60 22.04 -18.14 1.07
N GLY A 61 22.00 -16.99 1.75
CA GLY A 61 22.77 -15.80 1.38
C GLY A 61 22.34 -15.13 0.06
N ALA A 62 21.29 -15.60 -0.61
CA ALA A 62 20.79 -14.99 -1.83
C ALA A 62 20.21 -13.59 -1.55
N ASN A 63 20.38 -12.69 -2.51
CA ASN A 63 19.75 -11.37 -2.47
C ASN A 63 18.41 -11.41 -3.21
N LEU A 64 17.31 -11.25 -2.47
CA LEU A 64 15.94 -11.34 -2.97
C LEU A 64 15.19 -9.99 -2.89
N ILE A 65 15.93 -8.88 -2.81
CA ILE A 65 15.34 -7.54 -2.78
C ILE A 65 14.46 -7.35 -4.03
N ARG A 66 13.19 -6.98 -3.82
CA ARG A 66 12.17 -6.80 -4.89
C ARG A 66 11.97 -8.02 -5.78
N CYS A 67 12.45 -9.19 -5.37
CA CYS A 67 12.15 -10.43 -6.05
C CYS A 67 10.67 -10.75 -5.85
N SER A 68 9.93 -10.97 -6.94
CA SER A 68 8.52 -11.40 -6.83
C SER A 68 8.45 -12.91 -6.68
N MET A 69 7.71 -13.40 -5.69
CA MET A 69 7.42 -14.83 -5.51
C MET A 69 5.90 -15.09 -5.44
N THR A 70 5.09 -14.21 -6.04
CA THR A 70 3.64 -14.35 -6.04
C THR A 70 3.25 -15.72 -6.62
N GLU A 71 2.46 -16.48 -5.87
CA GLU A 71 1.99 -17.83 -6.25
C GLU A 71 3.11 -18.85 -6.53
N ALA A 72 4.35 -18.58 -6.14
CA ALA A 72 5.41 -19.57 -6.21
C ALA A 72 5.05 -20.78 -5.34
N ILE A 73 5.34 -21.98 -5.83
CA ILE A 73 5.09 -23.24 -5.12
C ILE A 73 6.37 -23.62 -4.38
N SER A 74 6.28 -23.91 -3.09
CA SER A 74 7.43 -24.37 -2.29
C SER A 74 7.09 -25.62 -1.51
N SER A 75 8.09 -26.17 -0.84
CA SER A 75 7.98 -27.29 0.09
C SER A 75 8.56 -26.90 1.45
N LYS A 76 8.30 -27.72 2.48
CA LYS A 76 8.98 -27.60 3.78
C LYS A 76 10.51 -27.68 3.69
N GLY A 77 11.06 -28.24 2.60
CA GLY A 77 12.50 -28.34 2.36
C GLY A 77 13.11 -27.10 1.69
N THR A 78 12.29 -26.12 1.28
CA THR A 78 12.77 -24.87 0.65
C THR A 78 13.50 -24.01 1.69
N GLN A 79 14.71 -23.57 1.37
CA GLN A 79 15.59 -22.91 2.35
C GLN A 79 15.76 -21.43 2.04
N PHE A 80 15.24 -20.59 2.94
CA PHE A 80 15.48 -19.14 2.93
C PHE A 80 16.28 -18.69 4.15
N ASP A 81 17.07 -17.63 3.97
CA ASP A 81 17.67 -16.91 5.09
C ASP A 81 16.58 -16.38 6.04
N ARG A 82 16.89 -16.31 7.34
CA ARG A 82 15.97 -15.78 8.37
C ARG A 82 15.37 -14.42 8.00
N ARG A 83 16.13 -13.56 7.30
CA ARG A 83 15.67 -12.24 6.86
C ARG A 83 14.53 -12.29 5.83
N TRP A 84 14.43 -13.38 5.07
CA TRP A 84 13.44 -13.55 4.01
C TRP A 84 12.33 -14.55 4.37
N ARG A 85 12.59 -15.48 5.30
CA ARG A 85 11.64 -16.50 5.76
C ARG A 85 10.27 -15.92 6.08
N SER A 86 10.23 -14.83 6.86
CA SER A 86 8.95 -14.22 7.26
C SER A 86 8.17 -13.58 6.13
N GLY A 87 8.69 -13.47 4.90
CA GLY A 87 7.94 -12.98 3.73
C GLY A 87 7.77 -14.00 2.63
N LEU A 88 8.74 -14.91 2.51
CA LEU A 88 8.71 -15.98 1.53
C LEU A 88 7.83 -17.14 1.99
N ASP A 89 7.83 -17.50 3.27
CA ASP A 89 6.90 -18.52 3.75
C ASP A 89 5.43 -18.07 3.63
N LEU A 90 5.19 -16.75 3.66
CA LEU A 90 3.86 -16.15 3.56
C LEU A 90 3.28 -16.14 2.16
N ALA A 91 4.13 -16.09 1.14
CA ALA A 91 3.69 -16.14 -0.25
C ALA A 91 3.18 -17.54 -0.63
N ILE A 92 3.49 -18.58 0.16
CA ILE A 92 3.51 -19.94 -0.38
C ILE A 92 2.52 -20.92 0.27
N HIS A 93 2.01 -20.76 1.50
CA HIS A 93 1.02 -21.73 2.05
C HIS A 93 0.00 -21.20 3.07
N GLY A 94 -1.26 -21.66 2.90
CA GLY A 94 -2.25 -21.83 3.98
C GLY A 94 -3.68 -21.36 3.64
N PRO A 95 -4.73 -22.20 3.80
CA PRO A 95 -6.11 -21.71 3.84
C PRO A 95 -6.36 -20.94 5.14
N GLY A 96 -6.83 -19.70 5.05
CA GLY A 96 -7.18 -18.85 6.18
C GLY A 96 -6.45 -17.49 6.20
N PRO A 97 -6.81 -16.60 7.14
CA PRO A 97 -6.19 -15.28 7.24
C PRO A 97 -4.71 -15.42 7.66
N ARG A 98 -3.80 -14.90 6.84
CA ARG A 98 -2.34 -15.04 7.07
C ARG A 98 -1.91 -14.20 8.28
N ASP A 99 -1.22 -14.78 9.26
CA ASP A 99 -0.63 -14.04 10.38
C ASP A 99 0.81 -13.65 10.10
N LEU A 100 1.02 -12.37 9.88
CA LEU A 100 2.25 -11.75 9.40
C LEU A 100 2.74 -10.68 10.36
N ARG A 101 2.17 -10.58 11.56
CA ARG A 101 2.46 -9.49 12.51
C ARG A 101 3.95 -9.34 12.76
N GLY A 102 4.45 -8.11 12.62
CA GLY A 102 5.87 -7.79 12.81
C GLY A 102 6.82 -8.35 11.74
N SER A 103 6.28 -8.88 10.64
CA SER A 103 7.10 -9.36 9.52
C SER A 103 7.90 -8.22 8.89
N LYS A 104 9.08 -8.56 8.37
CA LYS A 104 9.96 -7.63 7.66
C LYS A 104 9.85 -7.92 6.16
N LEU A 105 9.05 -7.11 5.49
CA LEU A 105 8.71 -7.21 4.06
C LEU A 105 9.18 -5.97 3.30
N LEU A 106 10.19 -5.28 3.85
CA LEU A 106 10.92 -4.19 3.22
C LEU A 106 11.31 -4.59 1.79
N LEU A 107 10.92 -3.76 0.82
CA LEU A 107 11.22 -3.97 -0.60
C LEU A 107 10.70 -5.30 -1.17
N ALA A 108 9.72 -5.97 -0.54
CA ALA A 108 9.20 -7.24 -1.04
C ALA A 108 8.40 -7.04 -2.34
N GLY A 109 8.54 -7.98 -3.30
CA GLY A 109 7.70 -8.05 -4.49
C GLY A 109 6.45 -8.88 -4.24
N LEU A 110 5.33 -8.24 -3.93
CA LEU A 110 4.06 -8.83 -3.51
C LEU A 110 2.89 -8.44 -4.42
N ARG A 111 3.16 -8.21 -5.70
CA ARG A 111 2.14 -7.82 -6.68
C ARG A 111 1.06 -8.89 -6.75
N ASN A 112 -0.20 -8.46 -6.80
CA ASN A 112 -1.39 -9.32 -6.89
C ASN A 112 -1.53 -10.37 -5.77
N ILE A 113 -0.78 -10.26 -4.66
CA ILE A 113 -0.89 -11.23 -3.57
C ILE A 113 -2.27 -11.16 -2.91
N ASN A 114 -2.80 -12.30 -2.47
CA ASN A 114 -4.03 -12.34 -1.71
C ASN A 114 -3.81 -12.35 -0.19
N LEU A 115 -3.80 -11.18 0.43
CA LEU A 115 -3.71 -10.96 1.88
C LEU A 115 -5.07 -10.61 2.51
N ALA A 116 -6.19 -11.05 1.93
CA ALA A 116 -7.52 -10.81 2.51
C ALA A 116 -7.61 -11.37 3.94
N GLY A 117 -8.11 -10.55 4.86
CA GLY A 117 -8.23 -10.83 6.29
C GLY A 117 -6.89 -10.98 7.03
N ALA A 118 -5.75 -10.80 6.36
CA ALA A 118 -4.44 -11.07 6.97
C ALA A 118 -4.19 -10.17 8.18
N ARG A 119 -3.52 -10.73 9.20
CA ARG A 119 -3.05 -10.00 10.38
C ARG A 119 -1.65 -9.50 10.09
N LEU A 120 -1.54 -8.22 9.76
CA LEU A 120 -0.31 -7.58 9.31
C LEU A 120 0.24 -6.59 10.32
N SER A 121 -0.45 -6.33 11.43
CA SER A 121 -0.13 -5.29 12.40
C SER A 121 1.36 -5.21 12.73
N LYS A 122 1.91 -3.98 12.72
CA LYS A 122 3.32 -3.67 13.01
C LYS A 122 4.35 -4.28 12.04
N SER A 123 3.93 -4.78 10.89
CA SER A 123 4.88 -5.23 9.85
C SER A 123 5.53 -4.05 9.14
N ASP A 124 6.66 -4.32 8.51
CA ASP A 124 7.41 -3.35 7.71
C ASP A 124 7.29 -3.68 6.23
N PHE A 125 6.60 -2.81 5.49
CA PHE A 125 6.40 -2.85 4.04
C PHE A 125 7.07 -1.66 3.34
N HIS A 126 8.06 -1.00 3.97
CA HIS A 126 8.71 0.14 3.33
C HIS A 126 9.14 -0.20 1.90
N GLU A 127 8.79 0.65 0.93
CA GLU A 127 9.15 0.47 -0.49
C GLU A 127 8.78 -0.91 -1.10
N ALA A 128 7.89 -1.69 -0.45
CA ALA A 128 7.38 -2.93 -0.99
C ALA A 128 6.44 -2.67 -2.18
N ASP A 129 6.34 -3.64 -3.10
CA ASP A 129 5.40 -3.58 -4.21
C ASP A 129 4.22 -4.51 -3.96
N LEU A 130 3.11 -3.94 -3.50
CA LEU A 130 1.81 -4.59 -3.34
C LEU A 130 0.80 -4.13 -4.42
N SER A 131 1.27 -3.74 -5.61
CA SER A 131 0.38 -3.33 -6.69
C SER A 131 -0.61 -4.45 -7.03
N GLY A 132 -1.91 -4.13 -7.06
CA GLY A 132 -2.99 -5.10 -7.28
C GLY A 132 -3.21 -6.11 -6.15
N ALA A 133 -2.54 -5.99 -5.01
CA ALA A 133 -2.74 -6.91 -3.89
C ALA A 133 -4.17 -6.82 -3.34
N ASN A 134 -4.70 -7.96 -2.89
CA ASN A 134 -5.94 -8.02 -2.14
C ASN A 134 -5.64 -7.97 -0.63
N LEU A 135 -6.04 -6.91 0.03
CA LEU A 135 -5.91 -6.64 1.47
C LEU A 135 -7.29 -6.36 2.09
N GLU A 136 -8.36 -6.85 1.47
CA GLU A 136 -9.73 -6.71 2.00
C GLU A 136 -9.82 -7.25 3.43
N ASP A 137 -10.45 -6.49 4.33
CA ASP A 137 -10.61 -6.80 5.76
C ASP A 137 -9.28 -7.02 6.53
N ALA A 138 -8.12 -6.72 5.93
CA ALA A 138 -6.82 -6.97 6.54
C ALA A 138 -6.54 -6.01 7.72
N GLN A 139 -5.83 -6.51 8.74
CA GLN A 139 -5.41 -5.74 9.91
C GLN A 139 -3.99 -5.22 9.69
N VAL A 140 -3.84 -4.01 9.14
CA VAL A 140 -2.55 -3.38 8.81
C VAL A 140 -2.17 -2.25 9.76
N ASP A 141 -2.82 -2.15 10.92
CA ASP A 141 -2.60 -1.11 11.93
C ASP A 141 -1.14 -1.03 12.40
N GLY A 142 -0.64 0.20 12.57
CA GLY A 142 0.73 0.47 13.01
C GLY A 142 1.84 -0.06 12.10
N CYS A 143 1.54 -0.46 10.86
CA CYS A 143 2.55 -0.86 9.87
C CYS A 143 3.34 0.33 9.33
N GLY A 144 4.60 0.07 8.97
CA GLY A 144 5.42 0.97 8.15
C GLY A 144 5.21 0.68 6.67
N ILE A 145 4.41 1.46 5.95
CA ILE A 145 4.09 1.24 4.52
C ILE A 145 4.61 2.41 3.65
N ASN A 146 5.47 3.26 4.23
CA ASN A 146 5.98 4.44 3.53
C ASN A 146 6.62 4.07 2.18
N LYS A 147 6.32 4.88 1.16
CA LYS A 147 6.80 4.72 -0.22
C LYS A 147 6.50 3.36 -0.87
N ALA A 148 5.66 2.53 -0.27
CA ALA A 148 5.22 1.30 -0.91
C ALA A 148 4.36 1.61 -2.14
N ARG A 149 4.25 0.63 -3.04
CA ARG A 149 3.35 0.69 -4.20
C ARG A 149 2.12 -0.16 -3.90
N LEU A 150 0.95 0.46 -3.83
CA LEU A 150 -0.36 -0.16 -3.65
C LEU A 150 -1.32 0.25 -4.78
N ARG A 151 -0.78 0.46 -5.99
CA ARG A 151 -1.57 0.85 -7.16
C ARG A 151 -2.65 -0.19 -7.43
N GLY A 152 -3.91 0.22 -7.49
CA GLY A 152 -5.04 -0.67 -7.72
C GLY A 152 -5.25 -1.76 -6.66
N ALA A 153 -4.62 -1.66 -5.49
CA ALA A 153 -4.81 -2.64 -4.43
C ALA A 153 -6.23 -2.57 -3.86
N ASN A 154 -6.78 -3.71 -3.45
CA ASN A 154 -8.05 -3.79 -2.75
C ASN A 154 -7.82 -3.71 -1.23
N LEU A 155 -8.09 -2.58 -0.60
CA LEU A 155 -8.00 -2.30 0.83
C LEU A 155 -9.38 -2.09 1.46
N ARG A 156 -10.44 -2.60 0.82
CA ARG A 156 -11.81 -2.45 1.29
C ARG A 156 -11.94 -2.95 2.73
N ASN A 157 -12.54 -2.13 3.59
CA ASN A 157 -12.70 -2.39 5.03
C ASN A 157 -11.40 -2.69 5.81
N ALA A 158 -10.22 -2.47 5.22
CA ALA A 158 -8.96 -2.74 5.90
C ALA A 158 -8.78 -1.80 7.09
N ASN A 159 -8.12 -2.28 8.14
CA ASN A 159 -7.77 -1.48 9.30
C ASN A 159 -6.36 -0.90 9.14
N LEU A 160 -6.27 0.38 8.76
CA LEU A 160 -5.05 1.18 8.56
C LEU A 160 -4.85 2.24 9.67
N GLU A 161 -5.47 2.06 10.83
CA GLU A 161 -5.38 3.03 11.93
C GLU A 161 -3.91 3.33 12.30
N GLY A 162 -3.58 4.62 12.37
CA GLY A 162 -2.26 5.11 12.77
C GLY A 162 -1.09 4.68 11.87
N THR A 163 -1.35 4.15 10.68
CA THR A 163 -0.30 3.64 9.77
C THR A 163 0.57 4.75 9.19
N LEU A 164 1.84 4.42 8.91
CA LEU A 164 2.78 5.31 8.24
C LEU A 164 2.71 5.07 6.73
N LEU A 165 1.99 5.94 6.02
CA LEU A 165 1.73 5.88 4.58
C LEU A 165 2.40 7.02 3.80
N LYS A 166 3.46 7.63 4.34
CA LYS A 166 4.12 8.78 3.72
C LYS A 166 4.68 8.42 2.34
N GLY A 167 4.31 9.20 1.32
CA GLY A 167 4.80 9.01 -0.06
C GLY A 167 4.35 7.70 -0.73
N THR A 168 3.36 7.01 -0.17
CA THR A 168 2.84 5.74 -0.72
C THR A 168 2.07 5.99 -2.00
N ASP A 169 2.21 5.11 -2.98
CA ASP A 169 1.44 5.16 -4.22
C ASP A 169 0.18 4.27 -4.11
N LEU A 170 -0.96 4.90 -3.84
CA LEU A 170 -2.29 4.31 -3.74
C LEU A 170 -3.15 4.65 -4.97
N THR A 171 -2.54 4.95 -6.12
CA THR A 171 -3.27 5.30 -7.35
C THR A 171 -4.31 4.24 -7.69
N GLY A 172 -5.58 4.63 -7.80
CA GLY A 172 -6.69 3.74 -8.15
C GLY A 172 -7.00 2.64 -7.13
N ALA A 173 -6.45 2.69 -5.90
CA ALA A 173 -6.74 1.71 -4.87
C ALA A 173 -8.19 1.80 -4.38
N ASN A 174 -8.77 0.66 -3.98
CA ASN A 174 -10.08 0.61 -3.34
C ASN A 174 -9.91 0.61 -1.82
N LEU A 175 -10.16 1.74 -1.16
CA LEU A 175 -10.17 1.92 0.29
C LEU A 175 -11.59 2.12 0.84
N SER A 176 -12.62 1.69 0.11
CA SER A 176 -14.01 1.87 0.55
C SER A 176 -14.25 1.20 1.92
N GLY A 177 -14.82 1.93 2.86
CA GLY A 177 -15.06 1.49 4.24
C GLY A 177 -13.80 1.27 5.10
N ALA A 178 -12.61 1.58 4.59
CA ALA A 178 -11.37 1.38 5.34
C ALA A 178 -11.26 2.30 6.56
N ASN A 179 -10.65 1.83 7.64
CA ASN A 179 -10.31 2.66 8.80
C ASN A 179 -8.91 3.27 8.62
N LEU A 180 -8.83 4.56 8.34
CA LEU A 180 -7.59 5.35 8.21
C LEU A 180 -7.46 6.38 9.34
N ALA A 181 -8.16 6.18 10.46
CA ALA A 181 -8.12 7.13 11.57
C ALA A 181 -6.67 7.34 12.04
N GLY A 182 -6.25 8.61 12.13
CA GLY A 182 -4.89 8.99 12.52
C GLY A 182 -3.76 8.57 11.55
N ALA A 183 -4.07 8.05 10.35
CA ALA A 183 -3.04 7.62 9.40
C ALA A 183 -2.20 8.79 8.86
N PHE A 184 -0.92 8.54 8.59
CA PHE A 184 0.04 9.54 8.10
C PHE A 184 0.24 9.41 6.59
N LEU A 185 -0.57 10.15 5.81
CA LEU A 185 -0.64 10.11 4.35
C LEU A 185 0.09 11.29 3.68
N THR A 186 1.04 11.94 4.37
CA THR A 186 1.77 13.07 3.80
C THR A 186 2.46 12.66 2.50
N ASP A 187 2.33 13.47 1.44
CA ASP A 187 2.87 13.20 0.09
C ASP A 187 2.36 11.92 -0.58
N ALA A 188 1.33 11.25 -0.05
CA ALA A 188 0.77 10.04 -0.66
C ALA A 188 0.03 10.36 -1.97
N ASN A 189 0.07 9.43 -2.93
CA ASN A 189 -0.71 9.54 -4.17
C ASN A 189 -1.97 8.66 -4.09
N LEU A 190 -3.13 9.28 -3.90
CA LEU A 190 -4.46 8.67 -3.85
C LEU A 190 -5.27 9.00 -5.12
N SER A 191 -4.62 9.38 -6.23
CA SER A 191 -5.34 9.75 -7.45
C SER A 191 -6.23 8.59 -7.95
N GLY A 192 -7.49 8.90 -8.23
CA GLY A 192 -8.49 7.92 -8.65
C GLY A 192 -8.88 6.87 -7.60
N ALA A 193 -8.43 6.98 -6.34
CA ALA A 193 -8.75 6.02 -5.30
C ALA A 193 -10.23 6.10 -4.86
N ASP A 194 -10.82 4.97 -4.50
CA ASP A 194 -12.15 4.89 -3.90
C ASP A 194 -12.02 4.91 -2.36
N LEU A 195 -12.46 5.99 -1.72
CA LEU A 195 -12.46 6.21 -0.27
C LEU A 195 -13.90 6.32 0.28
N ARG A 196 -14.90 5.82 -0.45
CA ARG A 196 -16.30 5.92 -0.01
C ARG A 196 -16.49 5.30 1.36
N ASN A 197 -17.14 6.03 2.26
CA ASN A 197 -17.38 5.62 3.65
C ASN A 197 -16.11 5.29 4.47
N ALA A 198 -14.91 5.69 4.02
CA ALA A 198 -13.70 5.49 4.80
C ALA A 198 -13.66 6.40 6.03
N ASP A 199 -13.07 5.92 7.12
CA ASP A 199 -12.83 6.75 8.31
C ASP A 199 -11.46 7.41 8.21
N LEU A 200 -11.42 8.72 7.93
CA LEU A 200 -10.19 9.51 7.83
C LEU A 200 -10.00 10.42 9.05
N ARG A 201 -10.71 10.17 10.16
CA ARG A 201 -10.64 11.05 11.33
C ARG A 201 -9.21 11.27 11.78
N ARG A 202 -8.82 12.55 11.94
CA ARG A 202 -7.48 12.96 12.37
C ARG A 202 -6.34 12.45 11.48
N ALA A 203 -6.62 11.98 10.27
CA ALA A 203 -5.58 11.59 9.32
C ALA A 203 -4.81 12.82 8.83
N ASN A 204 -3.55 12.62 8.43
CA ASN A 204 -2.70 13.66 7.87
C ASN A 204 -2.53 13.47 6.37
N LEU A 205 -3.32 14.20 5.58
CA LEU A 205 -3.31 14.19 4.12
C LEU A 205 -2.44 15.30 3.52
N ARG A 206 -1.57 15.98 4.29
CA ARG A 206 -0.80 17.12 3.76
C ARG A 206 -0.07 16.79 2.45
N ARG A 207 -0.26 17.63 1.43
CA ARG A 207 0.31 17.46 0.08
C ARG A 207 -0.04 16.14 -0.61
N ALA A 208 -1.01 15.38 -0.11
CA ALA A 208 -1.49 14.18 -0.79
C ALA A 208 -2.19 14.54 -2.11
N ASN A 209 -2.07 13.69 -3.11
CA ASN A 209 -2.79 13.83 -4.37
C ASN A 209 -4.11 13.04 -4.32
N LEU A 210 -5.26 13.72 -4.33
CA LEU A 210 -6.62 13.13 -4.34
C LEU A 210 -7.36 13.45 -5.64
N THR A 211 -6.65 13.76 -6.71
CA THR A 211 -7.25 14.04 -8.03
C THR A 211 -8.08 12.85 -8.51
N GLY A 212 -9.37 13.07 -8.80
CA GLY A 212 -10.30 12.03 -9.23
C GLY A 212 -10.70 11.00 -8.16
N ALA A 213 -10.28 11.17 -6.90
CA ALA A 213 -10.67 10.26 -5.83
C ALA A 213 -12.17 10.38 -5.48
N ASN A 214 -12.75 9.34 -4.88
CA ASN A 214 -14.12 9.34 -4.40
C ASN A 214 -14.19 9.25 -2.88
N LEU A 215 -14.55 10.34 -2.20
CA LEU A 215 -14.65 10.46 -0.75
C LEU A 215 -16.11 10.60 -0.27
N LEU A 216 -17.10 10.20 -1.06
CA LEU A 216 -18.50 10.30 -0.64
C LEU A 216 -18.76 9.47 0.64
N GLY A 217 -19.33 10.10 1.66
CA GLY A 217 -19.58 9.50 2.97
C GLY A 217 -18.32 9.27 3.82
N ALA A 218 -17.12 9.70 3.37
CA ALA A 218 -15.91 9.57 4.16
C ALA A 218 -15.95 10.52 5.38
N ASN A 219 -15.51 10.01 6.54
CA ASN A 219 -15.43 10.83 7.75
C ASN A 219 -14.11 11.59 7.80
N LEU A 220 -14.17 12.90 7.51
CA LEU A 220 -13.00 13.78 7.47
C LEU A 220 -12.79 14.60 8.76
N HIS A 221 -13.47 14.27 9.85
CA HIS A 221 -13.38 15.04 11.09
C HIS A 221 -11.93 15.14 11.61
N GLY A 222 -11.43 16.37 11.74
CA GLY A 222 -10.06 16.62 12.21
C GLY A 222 -8.93 16.32 11.22
N THR A 223 -9.24 16.05 9.95
CA THR A 223 -8.22 15.70 8.94
C THR A 223 -7.35 16.91 8.56
N GLU A 224 -6.02 16.74 8.52
CA GLU A 224 -5.12 17.77 8.01
C GLU A 224 -4.99 17.68 6.49
N VAL A 225 -5.46 18.69 5.78
CA VAL A 225 -5.56 18.69 4.30
C VAL A 225 -4.71 19.75 3.59
N PHE A 226 -3.83 20.43 4.35
CA PHE A 226 -3.01 21.53 3.82
C PHE A 226 -2.16 21.10 2.61
N GLY A 227 -2.35 21.81 1.50
CA GLY A 227 -1.61 21.61 0.24
C GLY A 227 -1.99 20.34 -0.52
N ALA A 228 -2.97 19.57 -0.05
CA ALA A 228 -3.42 18.40 -0.76
C ALA A 228 -4.23 18.78 -2.01
N GLN A 229 -4.21 17.93 -3.02
CA GLN A 229 -4.61 18.28 -4.39
C GLN A 229 -5.94 17.63 -4.77
N LEU A 230 -6.92 18.45 -5.15
CA LEU A 230 -8.21 18.04 -5.68
C LEU A 230 -8.32 18.44 -7.15
N SER A 231 -9.21 17.77 -7.88
CA SER A 231 -9.60 18.13 -9.25
C SER A 231 -11.12 18.26 -9.33
N ALA A 232 -11.63 18.79 -10.46
CA ALA A 232 -13.06 18.81 -10.73
C ALA A 232 -13.70 17.40 -10.75
N ALA A 233 -12.91 16.35 -10.99
CA ALA A 233 -13.36 14.97 -10.96
C ALA A 233 -13.39 14.35 -9.54
N THR A 234 -12.82 15.02 -8.54
CA THR A 234 -12.80 14.50 -7.17
C THR A 234 -14.21 14.60 -6.58
N GLN A 235 -14.76 13.48 -6.13
CA GLN A 235 -16.09 13.41 -5.52
C GLN A 235 -15.95 13.54 -4.01
N ILE A 236 -16.52 14.57 -3.41
CA ILE A 236 -16.46 14.83 -1.97
C ILE A 236 -17.68 15.64 -1.57
N GLU A 237 -18.13 15.54 -0.32
CA GLU A 237 -19.26 16.35 0.14
C GLU A 237 -18.95 17.85 0.02
N THR A 238 -20.00 18.62 -0.29
CA THR A 238 -19.90 20.06 -0.56
C THR A 238 -19.28 20.84 0.59
N LYS A 239 -19.52 20.44 1.85
CA LYS A 239 -18.89 21.06 3.02
C LYS A 239 -17.37 20.92 3.02
N TRP A 240 -16.86 19.74 2.69
CA TRP A 240 -15.42 19.48 2.67
C TRP A 240 -14.75 20.11 1.44
N ALA A 241 -15.44 20.12 0.29
CA ALA A 241 -14.98 20.86 -0.90
C ALA A 241 -14.81 22.36 -0.60
N ALA A 242 -15.72 22.93 0.18
CA ALA A 242 -15.64 24.31 0.64
C ALA A 242 -14.40 24.56 1.51
N ILE A 243 -14.16 23.73 2.52
CA ILE A 243 -12.97 23.82 3.38
C ILE A 243 -11.68 23.75 2.56
N TRP A 244 -11.65 22.86 1.57
CA TRP A 244 -10.50 22.74 0.69
C TRP A 244 -10.26 23.96 -0.18
N SER A 245 -11.35 24.55 -0.70
CA SER A 245 -11.28 25.76 -1.52
C SER A 245 -10.74 26.95 -0.74
N VAL A 246 -11.14 27.07 0.54
CA VAL A 246 -10.58 28.07 1.46
C VAL A 246 -9.07 27.87 1.65
N GLN A 247 -8.59 26.65 1.83
CA GLN A 247 -7.14 26.37 1.96
C GLN A 247 -6.30 26.75 0.76
N GLN A 248 -6.87 26.69 -0.44
CA GLN A 248 -6.17 27.03 -1.68
C GLN A 248 -6.17 28.54 -1.97
N GLY A 249 -6.54 29.37 -0.99
CA GLY A 249 -6.68 30.82 -1.15
C GLY A 249 -7.88 31.22 -2.02
N ARG A 250 -8.81 30.29 -2.29
CA ARG A 250 -10.04 30.54 -3.07
C ARG A 250 -11.24 30.78 -2.17
N GLY A 251 -11.01 31.15 -0.91
CA GLY A 251 -12.06 31.36 0.08
C GLY A 251 -13.10 32.39 -0.36
N ALA A 252 -12.67 33.51 -0.98
CA ALA A 252 -13.55 34.61 -1.38
C ALA A 252 -14.66 34.21 -2.38
N THR A 253 -14.45 33.15 -3.16
CA THR A 253 -15.44 32.61 -4.12
C THR A 253 -16.15 31.36 -3.61
N THR A 254 -15.87 30.94 -2.38
CA THR A 254 -16.40 29.71 -1.80
C THR A 254 -17.69 30.00 -1.05
N ASP A 255 -18.78 29.34 -1.44
CA ASP A 255 -20.02 29.40 -0.66
C ASP A 255 -19.88 28.56 0.62
N LEU A 256 -19.90 29.23 1.78
CA LEU A 256 -19.88 28.59 3.09
C LEU A 256 -21.25 28.60 3.77
N GLN A 257 -22.22 29.36 3.27
CA GLN A 257 -23.45 29.66 3.99
C GLN A 257 -24.28 28.41 4.29
N GLY A 258 -24.91 28.37 5.46
CA GLY A 258 -25.80 27.28 5.87
C GLY A 258 -25.12 25.92 6.12
N LYS A 259 -23.79 25.81 5.93
CA LYS A 259 -23.08 24.53 6.05
C LYS A 259 -22.71 24.23 7.50
N ASP A 260 -22.70 22.96 7.84
CA ASP A 260 -22.27 22.46 9.15
C ASP A 260 -20.77 22.15 9.12
N PHE A 261 -20.03 22.85 9.97
CA PHE A 261 -18.60 22.73 10.20
C PHE A 261 -18.27 22.38 11.66
N SER A 262 -19.26 21.93 12.45
CA SER A 262 -19.08 21.48 13.84
C SER A 262 -18.03 20.39 14.01
N ASP A 263 -17.77 19.65 12.93
CA ASP A 263 -16.83 18.55 12.84
C ASP A 263 -15.54 18.91 12.06
N THR A 264 -15.33 20.18 11.74
CA THR A 264 -14.19 20.62 10.93
C THR A 264 -13.08 21.24 11.77
N THR A 265 -11.82 20.99 11.40
CA THR A 265 -10.68 21.76 11.93
C THR A 265 -10.40 22.97 11.06
N LEU A 266 -10.57 24.16 11.64
CA LEU A 266 -10.32 25.44 10.98
C LEU A 266 -8.91 25.98 11.23
N SER A 267 -8.10 25.27 12.03
CA SER A 267 -6.75 25.72 12.35
C SER A 267 -5.94 25.78 11.05
N ARG A 268 -5.30 26.93 10.80
CA ARG A 268 -4.53 27.26 9.59
C ARG A 268 -5.34 27.63 8.33
N LEU A 269 -6.66 27.86 8.44
CA LEU A 269 -7.43 28.47 7.36
C LEU A 269 -7.32 30.00 7.42
N ASP A 270 -7.04 30.63 6.28
CA ASP A 270 -7.32 32.06 6.14
C ASP A 270 -8.83 32.24 5.93
N MET A 271 -9.47 32.83 6.93
CA MET A 271 -10.92 33.01 6.97
C MET A 271 -11.34 34.48 6.81
N GLN A 272 -10.39 35.37 6.49
CA GLN A 272 -10.66 36.80 6.37
C GLN A 272 -11.64 37.09 5.23
N GLY A 273 -12.70 37.85 5.51
CA GLY A 273 -13.68 38.29 4.50
C GLY A 273 -14.67 37.21 4.03
N LEU A 274 -14.67 36.02 4.64
CA LEU A 274 -15.58 34.94 4.28
C LEU A 274 -16.97 35.13 4.91
N ASN A 275 -18.01 34.74 4.19
CA ASN A 275 -19.39 34.81 4.68
C ASN A 275 -19.81 33.52 5.39
N PHE A 276 -20.05 33.60 6.70
CA PHE A 276 -20.46 32.49 7.56
C PHE A 276 -21.94 32.53 7.96
N SER A 277 -22.79 33.28 7.24
CA SER A 277 -24.21 33.35 7.58
C SER A 277 -24.86 31.96 7.59
N GLY A 278 -25.49 31.61 8.71
CA GLY A 278 -26.20 30.34 8.88
C GLY A 278 -25.31 29.10 9.05
N THR A 279 -23.98 29.24 9.17
CA THR A 279 -23.10 28.09 9.40
C THR A 279 -23.15 27.59 10.84
N ASN A 280 -23.01 26.29 11.04
CA ASN A 280 -22.86 25.70 12.37
C ASN A 280 -21.38 25.41 12.68
N PHE A 281 -20.86 25.94 13.79
CA PHE A 281 -19.52 25.62 14.32
C PHE A 281 -19.58 25.00 15.72
N ALA A 282 -20.78 24.80 16.28
CA ALA A 282 -20.94 24.29 17.64
C ALA A 282 -20.52 22.82 17.68
N MET A 283 -19.52 22.48 18.49
CA MET A 283 -19.12 21.08 18.67
C MET A 283 -20.29 20.26 19.21
N PRO A 284 -20.48 19.01 18.75
CA PRO A 284 -21.42 18.08 19.37
C PRO A 284 -21.09 17.95 20.86
N LYS A 285 -22.13 17.99 21.71
CA LYS A 285 -22.00 17.73 23.16
C LYS A 285 -21.67 16.26 23.43
#